data_AF-A0A1H5K5Q3-F1
#
_entry.id   AF-A0A1H5K5Q3-F1
#
_cell.length_a   1.000
_cell.length_b   1.000
_cell.length_c   1.000
_cell.angle_alpha   90.00
_cell.angle_beta   90.00
_cell.angle_gamma   90.00
#
_symmetry.space_group_name_H-M   'P 1'
#
loop_
_entity.id
_entity.type
_entity.pdbx_description
1 polymer ?
#
loop_
_entity_poly.entity_id
_entity_poly.type
_entity_poly.pdbx_seq_one_letter_code
_entity_poly.pdbx_strand_id
1 'polypeptide(L)'
;MEGMSERPSPPAMPDAGHHVPEPPAQGAGVDVVHLGWGSKSRRRLVIEVLLVLGVSLGQSAVYSVVSLLDKLSRAPIAQGTSTLNAVRNNREFFDFTYQILDILFALVPVMLVFYLLAEPGKSVFRRIGLDWRHPVRDGLGALGLLVVIGIPSLGLYAAGRAMGITTEIIPSALNQYWWTVPVLVLSAIRAGVLEEVILNGYLLSRLQKIGLGPWAAIVLSALLRGSYHAYQGFGPFIGNFAMGLLFGWVYKKYGRVAPLVVAHALIDIAAFTLGPALGFGG
;
A
#
# COMPACT_ATOMS: atom_id res chain seq x y z
N MET A 1 12.76 32.05 104.09
CA MET A 1 11.48 32.54 103.53
C MET A 1 11.60 32.48 102.02
N GLU A 2 10.48 32.16 101.35
CA GLU A 2 10.32 31.89 99.90
C GLU A 2 10.94 30.57 99.43
N GLY A 3 10.21 29.57 98.92
CA GLY A 3 8.84 29.51 98.42
C GLY A 3 8.83 28.62 97.17
N MET A 4 8.97 27.29 97.36
CA MET A 4 8.93 26.31 96.27
C MET A 4 7.50 26.21 95.72
N SER A 5 7.30 26.69 94.49
CA SER A 5 6.05 26.57 93.74
C SER A 5 6.01 25.21 93.04
N GLU A 6 5.22 24.28 93.59
CA GLU A 6 4.81 23.06 92.91
C GLU A 6 3.81 23.39 91.79
N ARG A 7 4.05 22.87 90.59
CA ARG A 7 3.11 22.97 89.46
C ARG A 7 2.10 21.81 89.53
N PRO A 8 0.81 22.05 89.24
CA PRO A 8 -0.21 21.01 89.23
C PRO A 8 -0.09 20.09 88.00
N SER A 9 -0.28 18.79 88.23
CA SER A 9 -0.37 17.76 87.19
C SER A 9 -1.66 17.89 86.36
N PRO A 10 -1.62 17.75 85.03
CA PRO A 10 -2.82 17.72 84.20
C PRO A 10 -3.59 16.38 84.31
N PRO A 11 -4.91 16.38 84.05
CA PRO A 11 -5.81 15.25 84.28
C PRO A 11 -5.65 14.10 83.27
N ALA A 12 -6.03 12.90 83.70
CA ALA A 12 -5.99 11.65 82.94
C ALA A 12 -6.84 11.70 81.65
N MET A 13 -6.26 11.24 80.55
CA MET A 13 -6.91 11.11 79.24
C MET A 13 -7.89 9.92 79.24
N PRO A 14 -9.07 10.01 78.58
CA PRO A 14 -9.95 8.86 78.37
C PRO A 14 -9.35 7.88 77.36
N ASP A 15 -9.50 6.58 77.66
CA ASP A 15 -9.18 5.45 76.80
C ASP A 15 -10.07 5.47 75.54
N ALA A 16 -9.50 5.90 74.41
CA ALA A 16 -10.12 5.83 73.10
C ALA A 16 -9.60 4.58 72.39
N GLY A 17 -10.47 3.55 72.35
CA GLY A 17 -10.18 2.21 71.88
C GLY A 17 -9.47 2.13 70.52
N HIS A 18 -8.60 1.13 70.41
CA HIS A 18 -8.00 0.69 69.16
C HIS A 18 -9.08 0.23 68.17
N HIS A 19 -9.47 1.13 67.28
CA HIS A 19 -10.16 0.74 66.05
C HIS A 19 -9.11 0.22 65.07
N VAL A 20 -8.93 -1.11 65.04
CA VAL A 20 -8.18 -1.77 63.97
C VAL A 20 -9.01 -1.60 62.68
N PRO A 21 -8.48 -0.99 61.60
CA PRO A 21 -9.19 -0.96 60.33
C PRO A 21 -9.23 -2.38 59.76
N GLU A 22 -10.42 -2.88 59.43
CA GLU A 22 -10.54 -4.07 58.57
C GLU A 22 -9.80 -3.81 57.25
N PRO A 23 -9.01 -4.79 56.74
CA PRO A 23 -8.44 -4.65 55.41
C PRO A 23 -9.58 -4.54 54.39
N PRO A 24 -9.50 -3.63 53.40
CA PRO A 24 -10.55 -3.51 52.41
C PRO A 24 -10.70 -4.85 51.69
N ALA A 25 -11.95 -5.32 51.63
CA ALA A 25 -12.33 -6.49 50.86
C ALA A 25 -11.67 -6.42 49.48
N GLN A 26 -10.90 -7.46 49.13
CA GLN A 26 -10.34 -7.64 47.81
C GLN A 26 -11.51 -7.78 46.83
N GLY A 27 -12.00 -6.63 46.37
CA GLY A 27 -12.91 -6.56 45.24
C GLY A 27 -12.20 -7.23 44.10
N ALA A 28 -12.76 -8.35 43.65
CA ALA A 28 -12.35 -9.05 42.45
C ALA A 28 -12.01 -8.00 41.40
N GLY A 29 -10.73 -7.94 41.05
CA GLY A 29 -10.25 -7.12 39.96
C GLY A 29 -11.06 -7.52 38.76
N VAL A 30 -12.05 -6.70 38.42
CA VAL A 30 -12.52 -6.63 37.05
C VAL A 30 -11.26 -6.22 36.33
N ASP A 31 -10.59 -7.18 35.70
CA ASP A 31 -9.67 -6.91 34.62
C ASP A 31 -10.46 -6.04 33.67
N VAL A 32 -10.33 -4.72 33.84
CA VAL A 32 -10.71 -3.75 32.85
C VAL A 32 -9.73 -4.03 31.74
N VAL A 33 -10.05 -5.05 30.93
CA VAL A 33 -9.44 -5.30 29.64
C VAL A 33 -9.51 -3.95 28.99
N HIS A 34 -8.35 -3.30 28.86
CA HIS A 34 -8.22 -2.12 28.05
C HIS A 34 -8.68 -2.54 26.64
N LEU A 35 -9.97 -2.34 26.35
CA LEU A 35 -10.56 -2.26 25.03
C LEU A 35 -10.05 -0.97 24.36
N GLY A 36 -8.76 -0.66 24.52
CA GLY A 36 -8.05 0.08 23.51
C GLY A 36 -8.24 -0.67 22.19
N TRP A 37 -8.10 0.03 21.08
CA TRP A 37 -8.05 -0.58 19.76
C TRP A 37 -6.82 -1.51 19.68
N GLY A 38 -6.97 -2.70 20.27
CA GLY A 38 -5.91 -3.51 20.84
C GLY A 38 -5.16 -4.28 19.77
N SER A 39 -3.96 -4.76 20.12
CA SER A 39 -3.15 -5.59 19.26
C SER A 39 -4.01 -6.71 18.66
N LYS A 40 -4.31 -6.61 17.37
CA LYS A 40 -5.03 -7.65 16.64
C LYS A 40 -4.25 -8.95 16.82
N SER A 41 -4.95 -10.03 17.18
CA SER A 41 -4.32 -11.35 17.20
C SER A 41 -3.70 -11.65 15.84
N ARG A 42 -2.59 -12.39 15.82
CA ARG A 42 -1.89 -12.77 14.58
C ARG A 42 -2.86 -13.33 13.54
N ARG A 43 -3.80 -14.18 13.98
CA ARG A 43 -4.87 -14.75 13.15
C ARG A 43 -5.76 -13.67 12.51
N ARG A 44 -6.20 -12.68 13.28
CA ARG A 44 -7.04 -11.59 12.77
C ARG A 44 -6.29 -10.71 11.76
N LEU A 45 -4.99 -10.48 11.97
CA LEU A 45 -4.15 -9.76 11.00
C LEU A 45 -3.97 -10.53 9.69
N VAL A 46 -3.74 -11.84 9.77
CA VAL A 46 -3.66 -12.69 8.58
C VAL A 46 -4.97 -12.65 7.79
N ILE A 47 -6.11 -12.81 8.46
CA ILE A 47 -7.43 -12.73 7.82
C ILE A 47 -7.66 -11.36 7.19
N GLU A 48 -7.32 -10.28 7.90
CA GLU A 48 -7.42 -8.92 7.35
C GLU A 48 -6.59 -8.75 6.08
N VAL A 49 -5.33 -9.20 6.08
CA VAL A 49 -4.46 -9.15 4.90
C VAL A 49 -5.06 -9.96 3.75
N LEU A 50 -5.53 -11.18 4.02
CA LEU A 50 -6.15 -12.03 3.01
C LEU A 50 -7.42 -11.40 2.43
N LEU A 51 -8.26 -10.76 3.25
CA LEU A 51 -9.45 -10.05 2.79
C LEU A 51 -9.09 -8.83 1.95
N VAL A 52 -8.17 -7.99 2.41
CA VAL A 52 -7.72 -6.81 1.66
C VAL A 52 -7.13 -7.21 0.32
N LEU A 53 -6.23 -8.20 0.29
CA LEU A 53 -5.66 -8.71 -0.96
C LEU A 53 -6.73 -9.39 -1.83
N GLY A 54 -7.65 -10.14 -1.24
CA GLY A 54 -8.73 -10.83 -1.94
C GLY A 54 -9.70 -9.91 -2.66
N VAL A 55 -9.94 -8.69 -2.15
CA VAL A 55 -10.77 -7.68 -2.83
C VAL A 55 -9.96 -6.71 -3.69
N SER A 56 -8.64 -6.93 -3.86
CA SER A 56 -7.75 -6.02 -4.58
C SER A 56 -6.70 -6.75 -5.45
N LEU A 57 -5.42 -6.58 -5.15
CA LEU A 57 -4.29 -7.04 -5.97
C LEU A 57 -4.11 -8.56 -5.91
N GLY A 58 -4.53 -9.21 -4.82
CA GLY A 58 -4.49 -10.67 -4.70
C GLY A 58 -5.44 -11.36 -5.68
N GLN A 59 -6.65 -10.83 -5.86
CA GLN A 59 -7.55 -11.29 -6.92
C GLN A 59 -6.89 -11.15 -8.29
N SER A 60 -6.31 -9.98 -8.58
CA SER A 60 -5.64 -9.70 -9.85
C SER A 60 -4.46 -10.66 -10.08
N ALA A 61 -3.70 -11.02 -9.04
CA ALA A 61 -2.62 -12.00 -9.10
C ALA A 61 -3.10 -13.39 -9.51
N VAL A 62 -4.20 -13.87 -8.92
CA VAL A 62 -4.78 -15.18 -9.26
C VAL A 62 -5.21 -15.21 -10.73
N TYR A 63 -5.98 -14.22 -11.18
CA TYR A 63 -6.39 -14.13 -12.59
C TYR A 63 -5.18 -13.99 -13.54
N SER A 64 -4.13 -13.30 -13.11
CA SER A 64 -2.94 -13.09 -13.93
C SER A 64 -2.17 -14.38 -14.18
N VAL A 65 -2.02 -15.23 -13.15
CA VAL A 65 -1.38 -16.54 -13.28
C VAL A 65 -2.21 -17.44 -14.20
N VAL A 66 -3.52 -17.49 -14.01
CA VAL A 66 -4.42 -18.27 -14.87
C VAL A 66 -4.33 -17.80 -16.33
N SER A 67 -4.34 -16.49 -16.57
CA SER A 67 -4.20 -15.92 -17.91
C SER A 67 -2.86 -16.25 -18.56
N LEU A 68 -1.76 -16.25 -17.80
CA LEU A 68 -0.44 -16.65 -18.30
C LEU A 68 -0.43 -18.15 -18.70
N LEU A 69 -1.00 -19.02 -17.87
CA LEU A 69 -1.09 -20.46 -18.16
C LEU A 69 -1.96 -20.73 -19.40
N ASP A 70 -3.08 -20.01 -19.55
CA ASP A 70 -3.92 -20.11 -20.75
C ASP A 70 -3.14 -19.72 -22.01
N LYS A 71 -2.43 -18.59 -21.99
CA LYS A 71 -1.58 -18.16 -23.11
C LYS A 71 -0.51 -19.19 -23.46
N LEU A 72 0.20 -19.70 -22.45
CA LEU A 72 1.23 -20.73 -22.61
C LEU A 72 0.70 -22.04 -23.20
N SER A 73 -0.59 -22.35 -23.01
CA SER A 73 -1.20 -23.55 -23.56
C SER A 73 -1.59 -23.44 -25.04
N ARG A 74 -1.68 -22.23 -25.59
CA ARG A 74 -2.18 -21.97 -26.95
C ARG A 74 -1.07 -21.63 -27.95
N ALA A 75 -0.10 -20.81 -27.55
CA ALA A 75 0.95 -20.32 -28.45
C ALA A 75 2.18 -19.85 -27.65
N PRO A 76 3.36 -19.68 -28.29
CA PRO A 76 4.49 -19.00 -27.67
C PRO A 76 4.10 -17.59 -27.19
N ILE A 77 4.48 -17.23 -25.96
CA ILE A 77 4.15 -15.92 -25.34
C ILE A 77 4.52 -14.75 -26.26
N ALA A 78 5.58 -14.89 -27.05
CA ALA A 78 6.06 -13.87 -27.98
C ALA A 78 5.02 -13.42 -29.01
N GLN A 79 3.99 -14.22 -29.28
CA GLN A 79 2.93 -13.95 -30.27
C GLN A 79 1.66 -13.33 -29.66
N GLY A 80 1.56 -13.23 -28.33
CA GLY A 80 0.37 -12.69 -27.66
C GLY A 80 0.49 -11.20 -27.33
N THR A 81 -0.62 -10.46 -27.41
CA THR A 81 -0.70 -9.07 -26.92
C THR A 81 -1.43 -9.01 -25.56
N SER A 82 -1.07 -8.02 -24.75
CA SER A 82 -1.78 -7.67 -23.51
C SER A 82 -2.13 -6.18 -23.55
N THR A 83 -3.41 -5.85 -23.51
CA THR A 83 -3.88 -4.47 -23.48
C THR A 83 -4.11 -4.03 -22.04
N LEU A 84 -3.49 -2.91 -21.63
CA LEU A 84 -3.63 -2.34 -20.29
C LEU A 84 -4.94 -1.55 -20.13
N ASN A 85 -5.19 -0.63 -21.06
CA ASN A 85 -6.42 0.18 -21.12
C ASN A 85 -7.21 -0.24 -22.37
N ALA A 86 -8.15 -1.18 -22.18
CA ALA A 86 -8.97 -1.73 -23.26
C ALA A 86 -10.32 -1.02 -23.37
N VAL A 87 -10.86 -0.93 -24.59
CA VAL A 87 -12.23 -0.48 -24.84
C VAL A 87 -13.21 -1.45 -24.17
N ARG A 88 -14.10 -0.91 -23.34
CA ARG A 88 -15.16 -1.65 -22.66
C ARG A 88 -16.44 -1.65 -23.46
N ASN A 89 -16.69 -0.59 -24.23
CA ASN A 89 -17.86 -0.46 -25.08
C ASN A 89 -17.53 0.30 -26.37
N ASN A 90 -18.08 -0.13 -27.50
CA ASN A 90 -17.88 0.58 -28.77
C ASN A 90 -18.64 1.92 -28.84
N ARG A 91 -19.54 2.20 -27.90
CA ARG A 91 -20.25 3.48 -27.78
C ARG A 91 -19.50 4.43 -26.86
N GLU A 92 -19.02 5.54 -27.39
CA GLU A 92 -18.16 6.53 -26.70
C GLU A 92 -18.55 6.82 -25.24
N PHE A 93 -19.77 7.33 -25.01
CA PHE A 93 -20.19 7.74 -23.66
C PHE A 93 -20.33 6.56 -22.68
N PHE A 94 -20.67 5.37 -23.17
CA PHE A 94 -20.70 4.17 -22.33
C PHE A 94 -19.28 3.72 -22.00
N ASP A 95 -18.36 3.76 -22.95
CA ASP A 95 -16.94 3.46 -22.70
C ASP A 95 -16.37 4.41 -21.64
N PHE A 96 -16.52 5.72 -21.84
CA PHE A 96 -16.13 6.74 -20.87
C PHE A 96 -16.69 6.45 -19.47
N THR A 97 -17.98 6.13 -19.38
CA THR A 97 -18.64 5.78 -18.11
C THR A 97 -17.97 4.56 -17.46
N TYR A 98 -17.73 3.48 -18.20
CA TYR A 98 -17.06 2.30 -17.67
C TYR A 98 -15.63 2.58 -17.24
N GLN A 99 -14.86 3.39 -17.98
CA GLN A 99 -13.49 3.76 -17.58
C GLN A 99 -13.48 4.52 -16.25
N ILE A 100 -14.39 5.49 -16.07
CA ILE A 100 -14.50 6.24 -14.82
C ILE A 100 -14.96 5.35 -13.66
N LEU A 101 -15.93 4.46 -13.90
CA LEU A 101 -16.39 3.52 -12.87
C LEU A 101 -15.28 2.55 -12.45
N ASP A 102 -14.51 2.00 -13.41
CA ASP A 102 -13.37 1.12 -13.14
C ASP A 102 -12.31 1.84 -12.28
N ILE A 103 -12.05 3.13 -12.56
CA ILE A 103 -11.14 3.97 -11.77
C ILE A 103 -11.69 4.18 -10.34
N LEU A 104 -12.95 4.58 -10.21
CA LEU A 104 -13.56 4.90 -8.91
C LEU A 104 -13.65 3.67 -8.01
N PHE A 105 -14.14 2.53 -8.53
CA PHE A 105 -14.29 1.31 -7.75
C PHE A 105 -12.94 0.69 -7.37
N ALA A 106 -11.90 0.88 -8.19
CA ALA A 106 -10.56 0.47 -7.83
C ALA A 106 -10.00 1.21 -6.59
N LEU A 107 -10.54 2.38 -6.23
CA LEU A 107 -10.12 3.08 -5.01
C LEU A 107 -10.81 2.57 -3.75
N VAL A 108 -11.86 1.75 -3.85
CA VAL A 108 -12.58 1.22 -2.68
C VAL A 108 -11.66 0.40 -1.76
N PRO A 109 -10.81 -0.52 -2.25
CA PRO A 109 -9.83 -1.21 -1.38
C PRO A 109 -8.80 -0.27 -0.73
N VAL A 110 -8.45 0.84 -1.39
CA VAL A 110 -7.57 1.87 -0.81
C VAL A 110 -8.26 2.55 0.37
N MET A 111 -9.53 2.91 0.21
CA MET A 111 -10.35 3.47 1.29
C MET A 111 -10.51 2.48 2.45
N LEU A 112 -10.69 1.19 2.15
CA LEU A 112 -10.71 0.13 3.16
C LEU A 112 -9.39 0.06 3.93
N VAL A 113 -8.26 0.14 3.24
CA VAL A 113 -6.94 0.19 3.88
C VAL A 113 -6.80 1.41 4.79
N PHE A 114 -7.23 2.59 4.34
CA PHE A 114 -7.21 3.78 5.18
C PHE A 114 -8.07 3.61 6.43
N TYR A 115 -9.26 3.04 6.29
CA TYR A 115 -10.13 2.71 7.41
C TYR A 115 -9.46 1.74 8.40
N LEU A 116 -8.81 0.68 7.91
CA LEU A 116 -8.12 -0.31 8.74
C LEU A 116 -6.84 0.22 9.41
N LEU A 117 -6.24 1.27 8.85
CA LEU A 117 -5.06 1.96 9.38
C LEU A 117 -5.38 3.16 10.26
N ALA A 118 -6.64 3.61 10.29
CA ALA A 118 -7.06 4.73 11.10
C ALA A 118 -6.85 4.45 12.59
N GLU A 119 -6.30 5.44 13.30
CA GLU A 119 -6.17 5.45 14.76
C GLU A 119 -6.81 6.75 15.27
N PRO A 120 -7.61 6.72 16.36
CA PRO A 120 -8.22 7.92 16.92
C PRO A 120 -7.19 9.03 17.16
N GLY A 121 -7.50 10.25 16.69
CA GLY A 121 -6.63 11.43 16.87
C GLY A 121 -5.37 11.47 15.99
N LYS A 122 -5.11 10.45 15.15
CA LYS A 122 -3.94 10.41 14.25
C LYS A 122 -4.36 10.40 12.78
N SER A 123 -3.62 11.14 11.96
CA SER A 123 -3.85 11.15 10.52
C SER A 123 -3.28 9.90 9.86
N VAL A 124 -4.11 9.15 9.15
CA VAL A 124 -3.71 7.97 8.37
C VAL A 124 -2.75 8.32 7.23
N PHE A 125 -2.98 9.47 6.58
CA PHE A 125 -2.12 10.01 5.53
C PHE A 125 -0.70 10.27 6.03
N ARG A 126 -0.58 10.88 7.22
CA ARG A 126 0.72 11.10 7.87
C ARG A 126 1.39 9.80 8.30
N ARG A 127 0.61 8.78 8.67
CA ARG A 127 1.13 7.47 9.10
C ARG A 127 1.91 6.75 8.00
N ILE A 128 1.44 6.86 6.75
CA ILE A 128 2.07 6.23 5.58
C ILE A 128 2.92 7.22 4.76
N GLY A 129 3.04 8.47 5.22
CA GLY A 129 3.74 9.54 4.52
C GLY A 129 3.15 9.85 3.13
N LEU A 130 1.82 9.80 3.01
CA LEU A 130 1.06 10.31 1.88
C LEU A 130 0.49 11.69 2.25
N ASP A 131 1.37 12.68 2.47
CA ASP A 131 1.00 14.02 2.94
C ASP A 131 1.84 15.12 2.26
N TRP A 132 1.43 16.38 2.42
CA TRP A 132 2.11 17.54 1.83
C TRP A 132 3.23 18.17 2.68
N ARG A 133 3.86 17.40 3.57
CA ARG A 133 4.94 17.96 4.41
C ARG A 133 6.22 18.25 3.65
N HIS A 134 6.51 17.48 2.61
CA HIS A 134 7.77 17.56 1.87
C HIS A 134 7.59 17.51 0.34
N PRO A 135 6.74 18.38 -0.25
CA PRO A 135 6.33 18.26 -1.66
C PRO A 135 7.52 18.32 -2.63
N VAL A 136 8.49 19.21 -2.39
CA VAL A 136 9.68 19.33 -3.25
C VAL A 136 10.55 18.07 -3.16
N ARG A 137 10.83 17.58 -1.94
CA ARG A 137 11.65 16.38 -1.75
C ARG A 137 10.96 15.14 -2.30
N ASP A 138 9.64 15.02 -2.10
CA ASP A 138 8.86 13.90 -2.63
C ASP A 138 8.81 13.97 -4.17
N GLY A 139 8.69 15.16 -4.76
CA GLY A 139 8.77 15.37 -6.21
C GLY A 139 10.15 15.03 -6.80
N LEU A 140 11.24 15.48 -6.19
CA LEU A 140 12.60 15.12 -6.62
C LEU A 140 12.88 13.64 -6.44
N GLY A 141 12.40 13.04 -5.34
CA GLY A 141 12.47 11.59 -5.11
C GLY A 141 11.72 10.82 -6.19
N ALA A 142 10.52 11.27 -6.55
CA ALA A 142 9.72 10.65 -7.61
C ALA A 142 10.42 10.74 -8.97
N LEU A 143 11.01 11.89 -9.31
CA LEU A 143 11.80 12.08 -10.52
C LEU A 143 13.04 11.18 -10.55
N GLY A 144 13.76 11.07 -9.43
CA GLY A 144 14.89 10.16 -9.30
C GLY A 144 14.50 8.70 -9.53
N LEU A 145 13.37 8.27 -8.97
CA LEU A 145 12.84 6.91 -9.18
C LEU A 145 12.41 6.68 -10.62
N LEU A 146 11.75 7.66 -11.24
CA LEU A 146 11.38 7.63 -12.66
C LEU A 146 12.61 7.41 -13.54
N VAL A 147 13.72 8.11 -13.29
CA VAL A 147 14.96 7.95 -14.05
C VAL A 147 15.59 6.58 -13.81
N VAL A 148 15.70 6.15 -12.55
CA VAL A 148 16.31 4.87 -12.16
C VAL A 148 15.56 3.66 -12.73
N ILE A 149 14.25 3.77 -12.89
CA ILE A 149 13.42 2.70 -13.45
C ILE A 149 13.29 2.85 -14.96
N GLY A 150 12.90 4.04 -15.42
CA GLY A 150 12.56 4.32 -16.81
C GLY A 150 13.74 4.13 -17.77
N ILE A 151 14.94 4.60 -17.43
CA ILE A 151 16.10 4.47 -18.33
C ILE A 151 16.46 2.99 -18.57
N PRO A 152 16.67 2.14 -17.55
CA PRO A 152 16.92 0.72 -17.77
C PRO A 152 15.77 0.02 -18.51
N SER A 153 14.52 0.33 -18.17
CA SER A 153 13.35 -0.26 -18.85
C SER A 153 13.32 0.06 -20.34
N LEU A 154 13.57 1.32 -20.72
CA LEU A 154 13.64 1.73 -22.13
C LEU A 154 14.82 1.06 -22.84
N GLY A 155 15.99 0.98 -22.20
CA GLY A 155 17.17 0.33 -22.76
C GLY A 155 16.95 -1.16 -23.02
N LEU A 156 16.37 -1.88 -22.06
CA LEU A 156 16.05 -3.31 -22.19
C LEU A 156 14.98 -3.55 -23.26
N TYR A 157 13.96 -2.69 -23.33
CA TYR A 157 12.95 -2.77 -24.37
C TYR A 157 13.54 -2.57 -25.76
N ALA A 158 14.33 -1.51 -25.96
CA ALA A 158 14.96 -1.21 -27.25
C ALA A 158 15.92 -2.33 -27.68
N ALA A 159 16.75 -2.84 -26.76
CA ALA A 159 17.65 -3.97 -27.03
C ALA A 159 16.88 -5.24 -27.39
N GLY A 160 15.81 -5.55 -26.63
CA GLY A 160 14.98 -6.71 -26.87
C GLY A 160 14.21 -6.65 -28.20
N ARG A 161 13.78 -5.46 -28.62
CA ARG A 161 13.20 -5.21 -29.95
C ARG A 161 14.23 -5.40 -31.05
N ALA A 162 15.43 -4.85 -30.89
CA ALA A 162 16.52 -5.01 -31.86
C ALA A 162 16.95 -6.48 -32.02
N MET A 163 16.85 -7.29 -30.97
CA MET A 163 17.16 -8.72 -30.98
C MET A 163 15.97 -9.62 -31.40
N GLY A 164 14.78 -9.06 -31.65
CA GLY A 164 13.59 -9.83 -32.05
C GLY A 164 13.00 -10.74 -30.96
N ILE A 165 13.40 -10.54 -29.69
CA ILE A 165 12.97 -11.37 -28.54
C ILE A 165 11.88 -10.70 -27.70
N THR A 166 11.56 -9.43 -27.97
CA THR A 166 10.55 -8.66 -27.23
C THR A 166 9.37 -8.31 -28.13
N THR A 167 8.18 -8.69 -27.69
CA THR A 167 6.90 -8.36 -28.34
C THR A 167 6.60 -6.88 -28.26
N GLU A 168 5.80 -6.40 -29.20
CA GLU A 168 5.26 -5.06 -29.17
C GLU A 168 4.27 -4.91 -28.00
N ILE A 169 4.44 -3.83 -27.23
CA ILE A 169 3.52 -3.48 -26.14
C ILE A 169 2.58 -2.42 -26.69
N ILE A 170 1.28 -2.71 -26.69
CA ILE A 170 0.23 -1.75 -27.03
C ILE A 170 -0.22 -1.07 -25.73
N PRO A 171 0.21 0.18 -25.45
CA PRO A 171 0.01 0.78 -24.12
C PRO A 171 -1.45 1.14 -23.83
N SER A 172 -2.20 1.46 -24.88
CA SER A 172 -3.64 1.74 -24.83
C SER A 172 -4.26 1.28 -26.14
N ALA A 173 -5.39 0.56 -26.06
CA ALA A 173 -6.23 0.28 -27.22
C ALA A 173 -7.50 1.15 -27.22
N LEU A 174 -7.55 2.20 -26.38
CA LEU A 174 -8.67 3.12 -26.36
C LEU A 174 -8.78 3.84 -27.70
N ASN A 175 -10.02 4.03 -28.15
CA ASN A 175 -10.31 4.90 -29.27
C ASN A 175 -9.86 6.34 -28.97
N GLN A 176 -9.55 7.10 -30.02
CA GLN A 176 -9.11 8.49 -29.89
C GLN A 176 -10.32 9.40 -29.69
N TYR A 177 -10.61 9.74 -28.44
CA TYR A 177 -11.64 10.69 -28.02
C TYR A 177 -10.99 11.84 -27.23
N TRP A 178 -11.74 12.92 -27.03
CA TRP A 178 -11.26 14.10 -26.26
C TRP A 178 -10.91 13.75 -24.81
N TRP A 179 -11.52 12.71 -24.24
CA TRP A 179 -11.29 12.23 -22.88
C TRP A 179 -10.21 11.15 -22.76
N THR A 180 -9.68 10.62 -23.87
CA THR A 180 -8.74 9.48 -23.84
C THR A 180 -7.49 9.79 -23.01
N VAL A 181 -6.81 10.90 -23.29
CA VAL A 181 -5.60 11.30 -22.54
C VAL A 181 -5.93 11.59 -21.07
N PRO A 182 -6.95 12.41 -20.72
CA PRO A 182 -7.36 12.59 -19.32
C PRO A 182 -7.63 11.29 -18.58
N VAL A 183 -8.35 10.33 -19.20
CA VAL A 183 -8.66 9.03 -18.58
C VAL A 183 -7.40 8.19 -18.39
N LEU A 184 -6.46 8.19 -19.34
CA LEU A 184 -5.19 7.49 -19.20
C LEU A 184 -4.35 8.06 -18.04
N VAL A 185 -4.33 9.38 -17.87
CA VAL A 185 -3.65 10.03 -16.74
C VAL A 185 -4.32 9.64 -15.42
N LEU A 186 -5.65 9.64 -15.35
CA LEU A 186 -6.39 9.20 -14.15
C LEU A 186 -6.17 7.72 -13.85
N SER A 187 -6.12 6.87 -14.88
CA SER A 187 -5.82 5.43 -14.77
C SER A 187 -4.43 5.18 -14.19
N ALA A 188 -3.42 5.90 -14.67
CA ALA A 188 -2.05 5.85 -14.15
C ALA A 188 -1.95 6.30 -12.68
N ILE A 189 -2.62 7.42 -12.33
CA ILE A 189 -2.68 7.88 -10.94
C ILE A 189 -3.38 6.84 -10.06
N ARG A 190 -4.48 6.26 -10.54
CA ARG A 190 -5.23 5.21 -9.84
C ARG A 190 -4.38 3.98 -9.61
N ALA A 191 -3.59 3.53 -10.59
CA ALA A 191 -2.65 2.42 -10.43
C ALA A 191 -1.59 2.71 -9.36
N GLY A 192 -0.93 3.88 -9.45
CA GLY A 192 0.04 4.32 -8.44
C GLY A 192 -0.55 4.40 -7.04
N VAL A 193 -1.73 5.00 -6.88
CA VAL A 193 -2.40 5.08 -5.57
C VAL A 193 -2.78 3.69 -5.05
N LEU A 194 -3.42 2.86 -5.88
CA LEU A 194 -3.88 1.54 -5.47
C LEU A 194 -2.71 0.68 -5.00
N GLU A 195 -1.69 0.56 -5.84
CA GLU A 195 -0.60 -0.37 -5.57
C GLU A 195 0.30 0.11 -4.46
N GLU A 196 0.73 1.37 -4.46
CA GLU A 196 1.70 1.85 -3.49
C GLU A 196 1.10 2.00 -2.08
N VAL A 197 -0.19 2.36 -1.99
CA VAL A 197 -0.87 2.40 -0.68
C VAL A 197 -1.08 1.00 -0.14
N ILE A 198 -1.52 0.04 -0.95
CA ILE A 198 -1.76 -1.34 -0.48
C ILE A 198 -0.45 -2.06 -0.18
N LEU A 199 0.52 -2.03 -1.09
CA LEU A 199 1.77 -2.79 -0.95
C LEU A 199 2.69 -2.13 0.09
N ASN A 200 3.05 -0.87 -0.13
CA ASN A 200 4.04 -0.19 0.71
C ASN A 200 3.41 0.41 1.97
N GLY A 201 2.32 1.17 1.82
CA GLY A 201 1.66 1.83 2.95
C GLY A 201 1.02 0.87 3.96
N TYR A 202 0.48 -0.25 3.48
CA TYR A 202 -0.28 -1.20 4.30
C TYR A 202 0.43 -2.54 4.50
N LEU A 203 0.68 -3.29 3.43
CA LEU A 203 1.07 -4.70 3.50
C LEU A 203 2.40 -4.89 4.22
N LEU A 204 3.42 -4.07 3.92
CA LEU A 204 4.71 -4.13 4.62
C LEU A 204 4.56 -4.00 6.14
N SER A 205 3.70 -3.09 6.60
CA SER A 205 3.44 -2.92 8.03
C SER A 205 2.71 -4.12 8.64
N ARG A 206 1.80 -4.74 7.89
CA ARG A 206 1.01 -5.89 8.35
C ARG A 206 1.83 -7.16 8.40
N LEU A 207 2.64 -7.44 7.39
CA LEU A 207 3.53 -8.59 7.35
C LEU A 207 4.53 -8.57 8.53
N GLN A 208 5.08 -7.40 8.85
CA GLN A 208 5.94 -7.24 10.03
C GLN A 208 5.17 -7.50 11.35
N LYS A 209 3.94 -7.00 11.48
CA LYS A 209 3.08 -7.31 12.65
C LYS A 209 2.69 -8.79 12.74
N ILE A 210 2.70 -9.53 11.62
CA ILE A 210 2.47 -10.98 11.57
C ILE A 210 3.75 -11.77 11.96
N GLY A 211 4.89 -11.09 12.06
CA GLY A 211 6.17 -11.64 12.51
C GLY A 211 7.22 -11.82 11.42
N LEU A 212 6.99 -11.31 10.20
CA LEU A 212 8.02 -11.37 9.15
C LEU A 212 9.08 -10.29 9.38
N GLY A 213 10.35 -10.65 9.17
CA GLY A 213 11.43 -9.67 9.10
C GLY A 213 11.21 -8.67 7.95
N PRO A 214 11.80 -7.46 8.03
CA PRO A 214 11.54 -6.39 7.07
C PRO A 214 11.88 -6.77 5.63
N TRP A 215 12.97 -7.52 5.41
CA TRP A 215 13.36 -7.97 4.07
C TRP A 215 12.44 -9.06 3.52
N ALA A 216 11.99 -10.00 4.35
CA ALA A 216 11.00 -11.00 3.94
C ALA A 216 9.67 -10.34 3.55
N ALA A 217 9.24 -9.30 4.29
CA ALA A 217 8.06 -8.52 3.94
C ALA A 217 8.21 -7.80 2.58
N ILE A 218 9.38 -7.19 2.32
CA ILE A 218 9.67 -6.53 1.04
C ILE A 218 9.66 -7.54 -0.11
N VAL A 219 10.36 -8.66 0.03
CA VAL A 219 10.41 -9.70 -1.02
C VAL A 219 9.01 -10.26 -1.30
N LEU A 220 8.22 -10.54 -0.26
CA LEU A 220 6.86 -11.05 -0.45
C LEU A 220 5.94 -10.02 -1.12
N SER A 221 6.05 -8.75 -0.73
CA SER A 221 5.30 -7.66 -1.37
C SER A 221 5.71 -7.47 -2.84
N ALA A 222 7.01 -7.56 -3.14
CA ALA A 222 7.53 -7.48 -4.49
C ALA A 222 7.10 -8.67 -5.36
N LEU A 223 7.11 -9.90 -4.81
CA LEU A 223 6.62 -11.10 -5.49
C LEU A 223 5.13 -10.99 -5.81
N LEU A 224 4.34 -10.48 -4.87
CA LEU A 224 2.92 -10.20 -5.10
C LEU A 224 2.76 -9.18 -6.24
N ARG A 225 3.60 -8.14 -6.29
CA ARG A 225 3.61 -7.20 -7.40
C ARG A 225 3.90 -7.89 -8.73
N GLY A 226 4.99 -8.62 -8.83
CA GLY A 226 5.33 -9.35 -10.06
C GLY A 226 4.17 -10.26 -10.50
N SER A 227 3.53 -10.97 -9.58
CA SER A 227 2.52 -11.98 -9.90
C SER A 227 1.24 -11.42 -10.54
N TYR A 228 0.74 -10.25 -10.13
CA TYR A 228 -0.39 -9.62 -10.84
C TYR A 228 -0.01 -8.93 -12.16
N HIS A 229 1.27 -8.94 -12.53
CA HIS A 229 1.72 -8.58 -13.87
C HIS A 229 2.15 -9.78 -14.73
N ALA A 230 2.09 -11.01 -14.19
CA ALA A 230 2.56 -12.20 -14.88
C ALA A 230 1.81 -12.47 -16.21
N TYR A 231 0.55 -12.03 -16.33
CA TYR A 231 -0.24 -12.18 -17.56
C TYR A 231 0.35 -11.42 -18.77
N GLN A 232 1.23 -10.44 -18.51
CA GLN A 232 1.94 -9.69 -19.53
C GLN A 232 3.22 -10.42 -19.99
N GLY A 233 3.61 -11.51 -19.33
CA GLY A 233 4.80 -12.30 -19.61
C GLY A 233 5.89 -12.17 -18.55
N PHE A 234 7.01 -12.88 -18.77
CA PHE A 234 8.11 -12.95 -17.80
C PHE A 234 8.86 -11.62 -17.63
N GLY A 235 9.04 -10.85 -18.71
CA GLY A 235 9.71 -9.54 -18.65
C GLY A 235 9.00 -8.57 -17.70
N PRO A 236 7.70 -8.30 -17.90
CA PRO A 236 6.93 -7.46 -16.99
C PRO A 236 6.84 -8.01 -15.56
N PHE A 237 6.77 -9.34 -15.35
CA PHE A 237 6.87 -9.94 -14.02
C PHE A 237 8.18 -9.55 -13.33
N ILE A 238 9.32 -9.73 -13.99
CA ILE A 238 10.65 -9.44 -13.44
C ILE A 238 10.82 -7.94 -13.19
N GLY A 239 10.42 -7.09 -14.14
CA GLY A 239 10.49 -5.64 -14.01
C GLY A 239 9.70 -5.12 -12.82
N ASN A 240 8.46 -5.60 -12.67
CA ASN A 240 7.59 -5.24 -11.55
C ASN A 240 8.08 -5.81 -10.21
N PHE A 241 8.64 -7.02 -10.20
CA PHE A 241 9.30 -7.56 -9.02
C PHE A 241 10.48 -6.67 -8.59
N ALA A 242 11.36 -6.28 -9.51
CA ALA A 242 12.50 -5.40 -9.23
C ALA A 242 12.06 -4.01 -8.73
N MET A 243 11.05 -3.41 -9.38
CA MET A 243 10.44 -2.17 -8.93
C MET A 243 9.85 -2.30 -7.51
N GLY A 244 9.17 -3.40 -7.22
CA GLY A 244 8.61 -3.68 -5.89
C GLY A 244 9.69 -3.79 -4.81
N LEU A 245 10.84 -4.40 -5.11
CA LEU A 245 11.99 -4.45 -4.20
C LEU A 245 12.53 -3.04 -3.92
N LEU A 246 12.74 -2.25 -4.97
CA LEU A 246 13.23 -0.88 -4.86
C LEU A 246 12.27 -0.03 -4.03
N PHE A 247 10.98 -0.04 -4.35
CA PHE A 247 9.98 0.75 -3.67
C PHE A 247 9.79 0.33 -2.21
N GLY A 248 9.77 -0.98 -1.93
CA GLY A 248 9.75 -1.48 -0.57
C GLY A 248 10.96 -1.05 0.26
N TRP A 249 12.15 -1.04 -0.34
CA TRP A 249 13.36 -0.54 0.30
C TRP A 249 13.31 0.98 0.53
N VAL A 250 12.90 1.77 -0.47
CA VAL A 250 12.74 3.23 -0.36
C VAL A 250 11.73 3.57 0.74
N TYR A 251 10.58 2.88 0.77
CA TYR A 251 9.58 3.07 1.80
C TYR A 251 10.11 2.70 3.18
N LYS A 252 10.81 1.56 3.32
CA LYS A 252 11.45 1.18 4.59
C LYS A 252 12.44 2.25 5.08
N LYS A 253 13.20 2.87 4.15
CA LYS A 253 14.22 3.86 4.49
C LYS A 253 13.66 5.23 4.85
N TYR A 254 12.62 5.69 4.15
CA TYR A 254 12.11 7.06 4.27
C TYR A 254 10.72 7.18 4.89
N GLY A 255 9.94 6.09 4.93
CA GLY A 255 8.61 6.04 5.53
C GLY A 255 7.54 6.83 4.78
N ARG A 256 7.69 7.06 3.47
CA ARG A 256 6.78 7.89 2.67
C ARG A 256 6.32 7.19 1.40
N VAL A 257 5.01 7.05 1.25
CA VAL A 257 4.34 6.51 0.05
C VAL A 257 4.18 7.57 -1.05
N ALA A 258 4.07 8.86 -0.71
CA ALA A 258 3.89 9.95 -1.69
C ALA A 258 4.84 9.91 -2.90
N PRO A 259 6.18 9.87 -2.73
CA PRO A 259 7.10 9.82 -3.88
C PRO A 259 6.95 8.56 -4.72
N LEU A 260 6.53 7.44 -4.12
CA LEU A 260 6.32 6.17 -4.83
C LEU A 260 5.08 6.25 -5.72
N VAL A 261 3.97 6.77 -5.19
CA VAL A 261 2.72 6.98 -5.94
C VAL A 261 2.98 7.88 -7.15
N VAL A 262 3.69 8.99 -6.95
CA VAL A 262 4.00 9.94 -8.02
C VAL A 262 4.94 9.31 -9.05
N ALA A 263 6.01 8.64 -8.62
CA ALA A 263 6.93 7.97 -9.54
C ALA A 263 6.21 6.93 -10.40
N HIS A 264 5.38 6.09 -9.78
CA HIS A 264 4.60 5.08 -10.47
C HIS A 264 3.64 5.72 -11.48
N ALA A 265 2.85 6.71 -11.06
CA ALA A 265 1.93 7.39 -11.96
C ALA A 265 2.67 8.02 -13.16
N LEU A 266 3.86 8.61 -12.95
CA LEU A 266 4.66 9.17 -14.03
C LEU A 266 5.20 8.11 -14.99
N ILE A 267 5.62 6.95 -14.49
CA ILE A 267 6.04 5.81 -15.31
C ILE A 267 4.88 5.35 -16.20
N ASP A 268 3.69 5.18 -15.62
CA ASP A 268 2.49 4.74 -16.33
C ASP A 268 2.01 5.78 -17.34
N ILE A 269 1.99 7.08 -16.98
CA ILE A 269 1.65 8.16 -17.91
C ILE A 269 2.61 8.14 -19.11
N ALA A 270 3.92 8.02 -18.86
CA ALA A 270 4.90 7.95 -19.94
C ALA A 270 4.65 6.74 -20.83
N ALA A 271 4.39 5.56 -20.26
CA ALA A 271 4.05 4.37 -21.01
C ALA A 271 2.77 4.56 -21.86
N PHE A 272 1.71 5.11 -21.29
CA PHE A 272 0.39 5.23 -21.94
C PHE A 272 0.35 6.32 -23.01
N THR A 273 1.05 7.43 -22.82
CA THR A 273 0.93 8.63 -23.66
C THR A 273 2.11 8.83 -24.61
N LEU A 274 3.33 8.47 -24.18
CA LEU A 274 4.54 8.62 -24.99
C LEU A 274 4.93 7.31 -25.66
N GLY A 275 4.24 6.21 -25.35
CA GLY A 275 4.49 4.90 -25.92
C GLY A 275 4.75 4.91 -27.43
N PRO A 276 3.80 5.40 -28.25
CA PRO A 276 3.98 5.48 -29.71
C PRO A 276 5.20 6.29 -30.15
N ALA A 277 5.54 7.38 -29.44
CA ALA A 277 6.71 8.20 -29.73
C ALA A 277 8.04 7.57 -29.26
N LEU A 278 7.98 6.62 -28.32
CA LEU A 278 9.11 5.89 -27.75
C LEU A 278 9.28 4.49 -28.37
N GLY A 279 8.51 4.15 -29.41
CA GLY A 279 8.59 2.88 -30.14
C GLY A 279 7.71 1.75 -29.58
N PHE A 280 6.76 2.07 -28.70
CA PHE A 280 5.71 1.15 -28.23
C PHE A 280 4.43 1.33 -29.06
N GLY A 281 3.91 0.27 -29.70
CA GLY A 281 2.60 0.32 -30.36
C GLY A 281 2.60 0.85 -31.80
N GLY A 282 3.59 0.48 -32.61
CA GLY A 282 3.74 0.87 -34.02
C GLY A 282 3.91 -0.33 -34.94
#